data_AF-A0A0A0DSF8-F1
#
_entry.id   AF-A0A0A0DSF8-F1
#
_cell.length_a   1.000
_cell.length_b   1.000
_cell.length_c   1.000
_cell.angle_alpha   90.00
_cell.angle_beta   90.00
_cell.angle_gamma   90.00
#
_symmetry.space_group_name_H-M   'P 1'
#
loop_
_entity.id
_entity.type
_entity.pdbx_description
1 polymer ?
#
loop_
_entity_poly.entity_id
_entity_poly.type
_entity_poly.pdbx_seq_one_letter_code
_entity_poly.pdbx_strand_id
1 'polypeptide(L)' 'MLKLNCEQATRMMSESQERQLGTAERTVLRMHTWICSGCRNFGGQLGFIRQAMKGFATHADDGGGAAGGDDKMPPPAGG' A
#
# COMPACT_ATOMS: atom_id res chain seq x y z
N MET A 1 9.84 23.35 4.21
CA MET A 1 8.71 22.79 3.44
C MET A 1 9.12 21.41 2.96
N LEU A 2 8.57 20.35 3.57
CA LEU A 2 8.80 18.97 3.13
C LEU A 2 8.32 18.85 1.67
N LYS A 3 9.25 18.83 0.71
CA LYS A 3 8.98 18.57 -0.71
C LYS A 3 8.67 17.09 -0.91
N LEU A 4 7.55 16.63 -0.35
CA LEU A 4 6.94 15.36 -0.71
C LEU A 4 5.43 15.62 -0.86
N ASN A 5 4.97 15.62 -2.10
CA ASN A 5 3.54 15.73 -2.42
C ASN A 5 2.89 14.35 -2.39
N CYS A 6 1.56 14.31 -2.24
CA CYS A 6 0.80 13.06 -2.18
C CYS A 6 1.09 12.13 -3.37
N GLU A 7 1.24 12.67 -4.59
CA GLU A 7 1.59 11.88 -5.78
C GLU A 7 2.95 11.18 -5.64
N GLN A 8 3.97 11.90 -5.17
CA GLN A 8 5.30 11.35 -4.94
C GLN A 8 5.30 10.33 -3.80
N ALA A 9 4.48 10.56 -2.76
CA ALA A 9 4.31 9.62 -1.67
C ALA A 9 3.69 8.31 -2.15
N THR A 10 2.59 8.38 -2.91
CA THR A 10 1.91 7.23 -3.52
C THR A 10 2.84 6.48 -4.48
N ARG A 11 3.62 7.21 -5.29
CA ARG A 11 4.62 6.61 -6.18
C ARG A 11 5.71 5.87 -5.41
N MET A 12 6.30 6.48 -4.38
CA MET A 12 7.26 5.80 -3.50
C MET A 12 6.65 4.59 -2.79
N MET A 13 5.38 4.66 -2.39
CA MET A 13 4.69 3.50 -1.80
C MET A 13 4.55 2.35 -2.79
N SER A 14 4.22 2.63 -4.06
CA SER A 14 4.20 1.62 -5.12
C SER A 14 5.60 1.06 -5.37
N GLU A 15 6.59 1.93 -5.53
CA GLU A 15 8.00 1.53 -5.73
C GLU A 15 8.50 0.69 -4.54
N SER A 16 8.03 0.95 -3.31
CA SER A 16 8.36 0.14 -2.12
C SER A 16 7.89 -1.32 -2.18
N GLN A 17 6.93 -1.62 -3.06
CA GLN A 17 6.41 -2.97 -3.29
C GLN A 17 7.33 -3.74 -4.24
N GLU A 18 7.91 -3.05 -5.23
CA GLU A 18 8.80 -3.64 -6.24
C GLU A 18 10.26 -3.66 -5.78
N ARG A 19 10.71 -2.60 -5.09
CA ARG A 19 12.08 -2.42 -4.59
C ARG A 19 12.07 -1.96 -3.14
N GLN A 20 13.13 -2.28 -2.41
CA GLN A 20 13.32 -1.71 -1.08
C GLN A 20 13.64 -0.22 -1.21
N LEU A 21 12.82 0.64 -0.61
CA LEU A 21 13.13 2.06 -0.45
C LEU A 21 14.35 2.22 0.48
N GLY A 22 15.17 3.24 0.22
CA GLY A 22 16.23 3.64 1.13
C GLY A 22 15.67 4.11 2.48
N THR A 23 16.48 4.00 3.54
CA THR A 23 16.10 4.39 4.91
C THR A 23 15.66 5.86 5.00
N ALA A 24 16.28 6.75 4.22
CA ALA A 24 15.92 8.15 4.13
C ALA A 24 14.54 8.36 3.49
N GLU A 25 14.28 7.74 2.34
CA GLU A 25 13.00 7.81 1.62
C GLU A 25 11.84 7.28 2.48
N ARG A 26 12.09 6.17 3.19
CA ARG A 26 11.13 5.58 4.12
C ARG A 26 10.79 6.50 5.28
N THR A 27 11.77 7.27 5.78
CA THR A 27 11.57 8.23 6.87
C THR A 27 10.74 9.42 6.41
N VAL A 28 11.06 9.99 5.24
CA VAL A 28 10.31 11.11 4.64
C VAL A 28 8.86 10.70 4.36
N LEU A 29 8.66 9.51 3.79
CA LEU A 29 7.33 8.96 3.52
C LEU A 29 6.53 8.79 4.82
N ARG A 30 7.15 8.28 5.88
CA ARG A 30 6.50 8.10 7.18
C ARG A 30 6.07 9.44 7.80
N MET A 31 6.94 10.45 7.74
CA MET A 31 6.60 11.82 8.16
C MET A 31 5.41 12.38 7.38
N HIS A 32 5.36 12.17 6.06
CA HIS A 32 4.22 12.62 5.25
C HIS A 32 2.92 11.91 5.62
N THR A 33 2.93 10.58 5.78
CA THR A 33 1.74 9.81 6.19
C THR A 33 1.23 10.14 7.60
N TRP A 34 2.06 10.75 8.45
CA TRP A 34 1.63 11.23 9.76
C TRP A 34 0.74 12.47 9.67
N ILE A 35 0.94 13.30 8.65
CA ILE A 35 0.22 14.57 8.46
C ILE A 35 -0.89 14.43 7.41
N CYS A 36 -0.74 13.50 6.46
CA CYS A 36 -1.69 13.23 5.39
C CYS A 36 -2.41 11.89 5.60
N SER A 37 -3.68 11.97 6.00
CA SER A 37 -4.56 10.82 6.18
C SER A 37 -4.81 10.02 4.89
N GLY A 38 -4.87 10.70 3.73
CA GLY A 38 -5.04 10.04 2.43
C GLY A 38 -3.89 9.08 2.09
N CYS A 39 -2.65 9.55 2.23
CA CYS A 39 -1.47 8.71 2.03
C CYS A 39 -1.38 7.59 3.07
N ARG A 40 -1.76 7.86 4.32
CA ARG A 40 -1.82 6.84 5.38
C ARG A 40 -2.79 5.70 5.02
N ASN A 41 -3.98 6.04 4.51
CA ASN A 41 -4.98 5.05 4.10
C ASN A 41 -4.51 4.24 2.88
N PHE A 42 -3.87 4.90 1.92
CA PHE A 42 -3.30 4.23 0.74
C PHE A 42 -2.20 3.22 1.12
N GLY A 43 -1.29 3.59 2.02
CA GLY A 43 -0.27 2.68 2.54
C GLY A 43 -0.86 1.46 3.26
N GLY A 44 -1.97 1.64 3.98
CA GLY A 44 -2.73 0.54 4.58
C GLY A 44 -3.32 -0.43 3.54
N GLN A 45 -3.90 0.10 2.46
CA GLN A 45 -4.45 -0.71 1.36
C GLN A 45 -3.37 -1.53 0.65
N LEU A 46 -2.21 -0.92 0.35
CA LEU A 46 -1.09 -1.65 -0.26
C LEU A 46 -0.53 -2.75 0.65
N GLY A 47 -0.47 -2.51 1.95
CA GLY A 47 -0.06 -3.52 2.94
C GLY A 47 -1.04 -4.69 3.00
N PHE A 48 -2.34 -4.42 2.96
CA PHE A 48 -3.40 -5.43 2.95
C PHE A 48 -3.31 -6.33 1.71
N ILE A 49 -3.18 -5.75 0.52
CA ILE A 49 -3.03 -6.49 -0.75
C ILE A 49 -1.80 -7.41 -0.67
N ARG A 50 -0.65 -6.89 -0.21
CA ARG A 50 0.58 -7.69 -0.08
C ARG A 50 0.44 -8.83 0.93
N GLN A 51 -0.22 -8.58 2.06
CA GLN A 51 -0.44 -9.58 3.09
C GLN A 51 -1.39 -10.69 2.61
N ALA A 52 -2.45 -10.32 1.88
CA ALA A 52 -3.34 -11.28 1.24
C ALA A 52 -2.57 -12.16 0.23
N MET A 53 -1.80 -11.55 -0.68
CA MET A 53 -0.96 -12.29 -1.65
C MET A 53 0.06 -13.21 -0.98
N LYS A 54 0.65 -12.79 0.16
CA LYS A 54 1.58 -13.62 0.93
C LYS A 54 0.88 -14.81 1.61
N GLY A 55 -0.37 -14.63 2.05
CA GLY A 55 -1.20 -15.71 2.57
C GLY A 55 -1.49 -16.80 1.52
N PHE A 56 -1.70 -16.41 0.27
CA PHE A 56 -1.87 -17.37 -0.84
C PHE A 56 -0.58 -18.13 -1.18
N ALA A 57 0.59 -17.49 -1.12
CA ALA A 57 1.87 -18.15 -1.37
C ALA A 57 2.27 -19.16 -0.28
N THR A 58 1.71 -19.05 0.93
CA THR A 58 2.01 -19.95 2.05
C THR A 58 1.11 -21.20 2.09
N HIS A 59 0.09 -21.28 1.23
CA HIS A 59 -0.84 -22.42 1.10
C HIS A 59 -0.51 -23.32 -0.11
N ALA A 60 0.72 -23.24 -0.63
CA ALA A 60 1.14 -23.97 -1.82
C ALA A 60 1.79 -25.34 -1.53
N ASP A 61 1.49 -25.97 -0.39
CA ASP A 61 1.71 -27.40 -0.15
C ASP A 61 0.46 -28.25 -0.32
N ASP A 62 -0.72 -27.67 -0.60
CA ASP A 62 -1.88 -28.45 -1.06
C ASP A 62 -2.83 -27.60 -1.93
N GLY A 63 -2.65 -27.67 -3.25
CA GLY A 63 -3.75 -27.62 -4.22
C GLY A 63 -4.38 -26.27 -4.61
N GLY A 64 -3.98 -25.78 -5.79
CA GLY A 64 -4.92 -25.33 -6.84
C GLY A 64 -5.71 -24.05 -6.60
N GLY A 65 -5.28 -22.95 -7.22
CA GLY A 65 -6.01 -21.69 -7.22
C GLY A 65 -7.28 -21.66 -8.09
N ALA A 66 -8.14 -20.68 -7.82
CA ALA A 66 -8.86 -19.89 -8.82
C ALA A 66 -9.50 -18.64 -8.19
N ALA A 67 -9.64 -17.63 -9.03
CA ALA A 67 -10.07 -16.26 -8.79
C ALA A 67 -11.49 -16.09 -8.23
N GLY A 68 -11.76 -14.90 -7.68
CA GLY A 68 -13.12 -14.39 -7.53
C GLY A 68 -13.16 -13.22 -6.56
N GLY A 69 -13.11 -12.00 -7.08
CA GLY A 69 -13.40 -10.79 -6.31
C GLY A 69 -14.90 -10.60 -6.12
N ASP A 70 -15.25 -9.90 -5.05
CA ASP A 70 -16.47 -9.12 -4.95
C ASP A 70 -16.12 -7.72 -4.47
N ASP A 71 -16.30 -6.78 -5.38
CA ASP A 71 -16.04 -5.37 -5.25
C ASP A 71 -17.13 -4.77 -4.34
N LYS A 72 -16.73 -4.31 -3.17
CA LYS A 72 -17.46 -3.23 -2.50
C LYS A 72 -16.50 -2.35 -1.72
N MET A 73 -15.70 -1.58 -2.44
CA MET A 73 -15.15 -0.35 -1.86
C MET A 73 -16.26 0.70 -1.92
N PRO A 74 -16.87 1.12 -0.79
CA PRO A 74 -17.77 2.27 -0.81
C PRO A 74 -16.98 3.50 -1.30
N PRO A 75 -17.60 4.40 -2.07
CA PRO A 75 -16.94 5.65 -2.45
C PRO A 75 -16.54 6.38 -1.15
N PRO A 76 -15.33 6.96 -1.04
CA PRO A 76 -15.05 7.87 0.05
C PRO A 76 -16.03 9.03 -0.07
N ALA A 77 -17.00 9.08 0.86
CA ALA A 77 -17.88 10.23 1.04
C ALA A 77 -16.97 11.45 1.25
N GLY A 78 -17.18 12.46 0.41
CA GLY A 78 -16.31 13.62 0.32
C GLY A 78 -16.32 14.53 1.54
N GLY A 79 -15.44 15.52 1.42
CA GLY A 79 -15.53 16.85 1.99
C GLY A 79 -14.89 17.80 0.99
#